data_AF-U2VAA3-F1
#
_entry.id   AF-U2VAA3-F1
#
_cell.length_a   1.000
_cell.length_b   1.000
_cell.length_c   1.000
_cell.angle_alpha   90.00
_cell.angle_beta   90.00
_cell.angle_gamma   90.00
#
_symmetry.space_group_name_H-M   'P 1'
#
loop_
_entity.id
_entity.type
_entity.pdbx_description
1 polymer ?
#
loop_
_entity_poly.entity_id
_entity_poly.type
_entity_poly.pdbx_seq_one_letter_code
_entity_poly.pdbx_strand_id
1 'polypeptide(L)'
;MLANIEYWENKAKEGQFAIPHFNVWNAEMLMGVIDAAEEDNAPVIISFGTGFVGNTSFEDFCWMMVSMAKNAKVPVITHWDHGRSLEIIQNAYTHGMNSVMRDASALPFGENMKEIKAAVDYFHPLGVPVEAELGHVGNETVYEEALAAYAYTDPSLAAEFVERTSCDSLAVAIGNVHGHYSATPKLNFEVVERCRDAVSVPLVLHGASGIGDEDIKTAISLGIAKINIHTELCDAAMAAIQRGTDKSFLELERSVRQAVRERALYKIELFGDADKADLR
;
A
#
# COMPACT_ATOMS: atom_id res chain seq x y z
N MET A 1 9.80 15.01 4.51
CA MET A 1 10.75 15.01 3.36
C MET A 1 10.30 13.96 2.35
N LEU A 2 10.33 14.25 1.04
CA LEU A 2 10.02 13.21 0.03
C LEU A 2 11.11 12.14 0.03
N ALA A 3 10.73 10.89 0.29
CA ALA A 3 11.62 9.74 0.37
C ALA A 3 11.48 8.81 -0.83
N ASN A 4 12.53 8.04 -1.12
CA ASN A 4 12.53 7.05 -2.20
C ASN A 4 12.00 5.70 -1.68
N ILE A 5 10.97 5.14 -2.33
CA ILE A 5 10.34 3.89 -1.90
C ILE A 5 11.28 2.69 -1.98
N GLU A 6 12.11 2.59 -3.01
CA GLU A 6 13.04 1.47 -3.21
C GLU A 6 14.04 1.38 -2.05
N TYR A 7 14.57 2.51 -1.58
CA TYR A 7 15.44 2.55 -0.40
C TYR A 7 14.75 1.94 0.82
N TRP A 8 13.52 2.38 1.06
CA TRP A 8 12.77 2.10 2.27
C TRP A 8 12.23 0.66 2.28
N GLU A 9 11.69 0.17 1.16
CA GLU A 9 11.26 -1.22 1.02
C GLU A 9 12.44 -2.20 1.14
N ASN A 10 13.62 -1.85 0.62
CA ASN A 10 14.82 -2.67 0.83
C ASN A 10 15.29 -2.65 2.29
N LYS A 11 15.23 -1.50 2.98
CA LYS A 11 15.50 -1.44 4.43
C LYS A 11 14.53 -2.28 5.25
N ALA A 12 13.25 -2.26 4.89
CA ALA A 12 12.21 -3.07 5.49
C ALA A 12 12.47 -4.57 5.30
N LYS A 13 12.79 -4.98 4.07
CA LYS A 13 13.21 -6.34 3.73
C LYS A 13 14.44 -6.79 4.54
N GLU A 14 15.49 -5.97 4.62
CA GLU A 14 16.72 -6.25 5.38
C GLU A 14 16.47 -6.31 6.89
N GLY A 15 15.63 -5.42 7.40
CA GLY A 15 15.36 -5.23 8.81
C GLY A 15 14.20 -6.05 9.38
N GLN A 16 13.54 -6.87 8.54
CA GLN A 16 12.36 -7.67 8.89
C GLN A 16 11.24 -6.85 9.55
N PHE A 17 10.95 -5.69 8.97
CA PHE A 17 9.76 -4.89 9.27
C PHE A 17 9.00 -4.61 7.96
N ALA A 18 7.82 -4.01 8.03
CA ALA A 18 7.11 -3.57 6.83
C ALA A 18 6.71 -2.11 6.91
N ILE A 19 6.79 -1.42 5.78
CA ILE A 19 6.39 -0.02 5.69
C ILE A 19 4.89 0.05 5.50
N PRO A 20 4.19 0.84 6.34
CA PRO A 20 2.77 1.02 6.19
C PRO A 20 2.48 1.89 4.97
N HIS A 21 1.62 1.36 4.12
CA HIS A 21 0.99 2.08 3.03
C HIS A 21 -0.46 2.36 3.41
N PHE A 22 -0.79 3.65 3.48
CA PHE A 22 -2.14 4.11 3.77
C PHE A 22 -2.75 4.85 2.59
N ASN A 23 -3.91 4.39 2.14
CA ASN A 23 -4.69 5.12 1.15
C ASN A 23 -5.42 6.31 1.82
N VAL A 24 -5.32 7.49 1.21
CA VAL A 24 -5.91 8.75 1.70
C VAL A 24 -6.53 9.55 0.55
N TRP A 25 -7.68 10.18 0.76
CA TRP A 25 -8.39 10.96 -0.26
C TRP A 25 -9.09 12.22 0.28
N ASN A 26 -8.86 12.56 1.55
CA ASN A 26 -9.30 13.81 2.15
C ASN A 26 -8.27 14.33 3.16
N ALA A 27 -8.53 15.52 3.69
CA ALA A 27 -7.62 16.22 4.58
C ALA A 27 -7.44 15.48 5.92
N GLU A 28 -8.54 14.99 6.51
CA GLU A 28 -8.55 14.34 7.82
C GLU A 28 -7.72 13.06 7.82
N MET A 29 -7.83 12.25 6.76
CA MET A 29 -7.07 11.01 6.63
C MET A 29 -5.58 11.28 6.39
N LEU A 30 -5.27 12.17 5.45
CA LEU A 30 -3.89 12.53 5.14
C LEU A 30 -3.18 13.11 6.38
N MET A 31 -3.84 14.03 7.10
CA MET A 31 -3.28 14.58 8.33
C MET A 31 -3.16 13.54 9.43
N GLY A 32 -4.16 12.68 9.64
CA GLY A 32 -4.12 11.65 10.67
C GLY A 32 -2.96 10.66 10.47
N VAL A 33 -2.74 10.22 9.23
CA VAL A 33 -1.63 9.33 8.87
C VAL A 33 -0.27 10.01 9.08
N ILE A 34 -0.12 11.26 8.62
CA ILE A 34 1.14 11.99 8.80
C ILE A 34 1.43 12.26 10.28
N ASP A 35 0.40 12.59 11.08
CA ASP A 35 0.58 12.77 12.52
C ASP A 35 1.08 11.49 13.20
N ALA A 36 0.50 10.34 12.84
CA ALA A 36 0.90 9.04 13.40
C ALA A 36 2.35 8.70 13.03
N ALA A 37 2.72 8.90 11.77
CA ALA A 37 4.08 8.65 11.31
C ALA A 37 5.11 9.58 11.98
N GLU A 38 4.79 10.87 12.17
CA GLU A 38 5.66 11.79 12.91
C GLU A 38 5.80 11.45 14.39
N GLU A 39 4.74 10.92 15.00
CA GLU A 39 4.72 10.56 16.41
C GLU A 39 5.60 9.35 16.73
N ASP A 40 5.50 8.31 15.90
CA ASP A 40 6.31 7.08 16.03
C ASP A 40 7.65 7.16 15.33
N ASN A 41 8.03 8.33 14.80
CA ASN A 41 9.27 8.50 14.03
C ASN A 41 9.43 7.41 12.94
N ALA A 42 8.38 7.18 12.17
CA ALA A 42 8.27 6.08 11.21
C ALA A 42 8.25 6.58 9.75
N PRO A 43 8.91 5.89 8.79
CA PRO A 43 8.70 6.14 7.38
C PRO A 43 7.27 5.77 6.98
N VAL A 44 6.66 6.47 6.03
CA VAL A 44 5.28 6.16 5.63
C VAL A 44 5.04 6.36 4.15
N ILE A 45 4.19 5.50 3.57
CA ILE A 45 3.67 5.68 2.22
C ILE A 45 2.26 6.24 2.32
N ILE A 46 2.08 7.49 1.88
CA ILE A 46 0.76 8.07 1.65
C ILE A 46 0.38 7.84 0.19
N SER A 47 -0.85 7.39 -0.02
CA SER A 47 -1.22 6.89 -1.34
C SER A 47 -2.61 7.29 -1.78
N PHE A 48 -2.74 7.44 -3.09
CA PHE A 48 -4.01 7.63 -3.78
C PHE A 48 -4.16 6.54 -4.83
N GLY A 49 -5.37 6.00 -4.99
CA GLY A 49 -5.62 4.91 -5.94
C GLY A 49 -6.86 5.16 -6.79
N THR A 50 -6.97 4.38 -7.86
CA THR A 50 -8.07 4.47 -8.84
C THR A 50 -9.47 4.43 -8.20
N GLY A 51 -9.62 3.72 -7.07
CA GLY A 51 -10.88 3.60 -6.34
C GLY A 51 -11.44 4.90 -5.76
N PHE A 52 -10.63 5.97 -5.62
CA PHE A 52 -11.03 7.19 -4.89
C PHE A 52 -11.32 8.40 -5.80
N VAL A 53 -11.11 8.27 -7.12
CA VAL A 53 -11.32 9.36 -8.10
C VAL A 53 -12.78 9.86 -8.09
N GLY A 54 -13.74 9.05 -7.64
CA GLY A 54 -15.13 9.46 -7.45
C GLY A 54 -15.39 10.36 -6.23
N ASN A 55 -14.46 10.41 -5.27
CA ASN A 55 -14.61 11.21 -4.04
C ASN A 55 -13.92 12.57 -4.14
N THR A 56 -12.69 12.62 -4.65
CA THR A 56 -11.92 13.86 -4.82
C THR A 56 -11.15 13.84 -6.14
N SER A 57 -10.89 15.01 -6.72
CA SER A 57 -9.95 15.11 -7.84
C SER A 57 -8.55 14.84 -7.32
N PHE A 58 -7.89 13.89 -7.96
CA PHE A 58 -6.51 13.60 -7.67
C PHE A 58 -5.59 14.79 -8.01
N GLU A 59 -5.82 15.44 -9.16
CA GLU A 59 -5.02 16.54 -9.69
C GLU A 59 -5.00 17.76 -8.75
N ASP A 60 -6.07 17.95 -7.98
CA ASP A 60 -6.13 18.97 -6.93
C ASP A 60 -5.55 18.45 -5.61
N PHE A 61 -5.92 17.23 -5.20
CA PHE A 61 -5.54 16.68 -3.90
C PHE A 61 -4.03 16.37 -3.80
N CYS A 62 -3.38 16.03 -4.92
CA CYS A 62 -1.97 15.69 -4.96
C CYS A 62 -1.08 16.82 -4.42
N TRP A 63 -1.47 18.09 -4.60
CA TRP A 63 -0.71 19.24 -4.11
C TRP A 63 -0.67 19.27 -2.59
N MET A 64 -1.76 18.86 -1.93
CA MET A 64 -1.79 18.73 -0.49
C MET A 64 -0.91 17.56 -0.04
N MET A 65 -1.01 16.40 -0.69
CA MET A 65 -0.16 15.22 -0.39
C MET A 65 1.33 15.57 -0.49
N VAL A 66 1.75 16.14 -1.62
CA VAL A 66 3.15 16.49 -1.89
C VAL A 66 3.65 17.59 -0.95
N SER A 67 2.82 18.60 -0.66
CA SER A 67 3.17 19.66 0.29
C SER A 67 3.41 19.09 1.69
N MET A 68 2.52 18.23 2.17
CA MET A 68 2.65 17.61 3.48
C MET A 68 3.82 16.64 3.54
N ALA A 69 4.01 15.81 2.53
CA ALA A 69 5.15 14.91 2.44
C ALA A 69 6.49 15.66 2.48
N LYS A 70 6.61 16.80 1.80
CA LYS A 70 7.81 17.65 1.84
C LYS A 70 8.08 18.22 3.23
N ASN A 71 7.04 18.69 3.91
CA ASN A 71 7.14 19.36 5.22
C ASN A 71 7.18 18.40 6.42
N ALA A 72 6.87 17.12 6.23
CA ALA A 72 6.93 16.12 7.29
C ALA A 72 8.34 15.96 7.86
N LYS A 73 8.43 15.71 9.17
CA LYS A 73 9.68 15.47 9.91
C LYS A 73 10.27 14.08 9.65
N VAL A 74 9.44 13.16 9.19
CA VAL A 74 9.80 11.78 8.83
C VAL A 74 9.88 11.60 7.30
N PRO A 75 10.48 10.49 6.83
CA PRO A 75 10.44 10.09 5.42
C PRO A 75 9.01 9.80 4.97
N VAL A 76 8.55 10.49 3.92
CA VAL A 76 7.22 10.27 3.35
C VAL A 76 7.34 9.98 1.86
N ILE A 77 6.74 8.89 1.43
CA ILE A 77 6.62 8.48 0.02
C ILE A 77 5.21 8.84 -0.48
N THR A 78 5.11 9.35 -1.71
CA THR A 78 3.84 9.58 -2.40
C THR A 78 3.66 8.51 -3.48
N HIS A 79 2.66 7.65 -3.32
CA HIS A 79 2.44 6.49 -4.17
C HIS A 79 1.09 6.54 -4.92
N TRP A 80 1.09 6.07 -6.17
CA TRP A 80 -0.15 5.75 -6.89
C TRP A 80 -0.49 4.26 -6.80
N ASP A 81 -1.66 3.94 -6.25
CA ASP A 81 -2.12 2.57 -6.01
C ASP A 81 -3.05 2.05 -7.12
N HIS A 82 -2.85 0.79 -7.52
CA HIS A 82 -3.60 0.09 -8.57
C HIS A 82 -3.80 0.91 -9.86
N GLY A 83 -2.70 1.34 -10.50
CA GLY A 83 -2.73 2.00 -11.82
C GLY A 83 -3.19 1.05 -12.92
N ARG A 84 -4.39 1.29 -13.47
CA ARG A 84 -5.02 0.41 -14.49
C ARG A 84 -4.56 0.64 -15.92
N SER A 85 -3.84 1.73 -16.18
CA SER A 85 -3.25 2.04 -17.48
C SER A 85 -1.98 2.88 -17.31
N LEU A 86 -1.13 2.91 -18.35
CA LEU A 86 0.07 3.75 -18.37
C LEU A 86 -0.26 5.25 -18.25
N GLU A 87 -1.37 5.67 -18.88
CA GLU A 87 -1.85 7.07 -18.81
C GLU A 87 -2.15 7.51 -17.37
N ILE A 88 -2.81 6.65 -16.59
CA ILE A 88 -3.14 6.94 -15.18
C ILE A 88 -1.87 7.17 -14.36
N ILE A 89 -0.89 6.28 -14.46
CA ILE A 89 0.35 6.40 -13.68
C ILE A 89 1.27 7.52 -14.20
N GLN A 90 1.19 7.87 -15.49
CA GLN A 90 1.84 9.07 -16.03
C GLN A 90 1.21 10.35 -15.48
N ASN A 91 -0.11 10.38 -15.35
CA ASN A 91 -0.81 11.48 -14.70
C ASN A 91 -0.38 11.61 -13.23
N ALA A 92 -0.31 10.49 -12.51
CA ALA A 92 0.15 10.45 -11.13
C ALA A 92 1.55 11.06 -10.95
N TYR A 93 2.50 10.63 -11.77
CA TYR A 93 3.86 11.16 -11.77
C TYR A 93 3.90 12.66 -12.10
N THR A 94 3.18 13.09 -13.14
CA THR A 94 3.12 14.51 -13.54
C THR A 94 2.59 15.40 -12.41
N HIS A 95 1.79 14.83 -11.51
CA HIS A 95 1.19 15.48 -10.35
C HIS A 95 1.97 15.21 -9.04
N GLY A 96 3.21 14.75 -9.12
CA GLY A 96 4.16 14.71 -8.01
C GLY A 96 4.17 13.43 -7.18
N MET A 97 3.54 12.36 -7.65
CA MET A 97 3.81 11.03 -7.11
C MET A 97 5.23 10.60 -7.45
N ASN A 98 5.97 10.09 -6.46
CA ASN A 98 7.36 9.64 -6.63
C ASN A 98 7.52 8.12 -6.59
N SER A 99 6.41 7.40 -6.55
CA SER A 99 6.28 5.95 -6.74
C SER A 99 4.94 5.64 -7.40
N VAL A 100 4.89 4.60 -8.23
CA VAL A 100 3.65 4.18 -8.89
C VAL A 100 3.51 2.66 -8.87
N MET A 101 2.29 2.16 -8.79
CA MET A 101 1.95 0.77 -9.05
C MET A 101 1.26 0.65 -10.41
N ARG A 102 1.76 -0.23 -11.28
CA ARG A 102 1.02 -0.69 -12.46
C ARG A 102 0.35 -2.02 -12.12
N ASP A 103 -0.97 -2.02 -12.07
CA ASP A 103 -1.74 -3.25 -11.82
C ASP A 103 -2.37 -3.77 -13.11
N ALA A 104 -1.70 -4.77 -13.70
CA ALA A 104 -2.16 -5.55 -14.84
C ALA A 104 -2.42 -7.03 -14.47
N SER A 105 -2.62 -7.32 -13.18
CA SER A 105 -2.84 -8.67 -12.63
C SER A 105 -4.01 -9.43 -13.24
N ALA A 106 -5.05 -8.70 -13.67
CA ALA A 106 -6.22 -9.28 -14.34
C ALA A 106 -5.95 -9.74 -15.79
N LEU A 107 -4.79 -9.40 -16.37
CA LEU A 107 -4.40 -9.83 -17.70
C LEU A 107 -3.66 -11.18 -17.66
N PRO A 108 -3.66 -11.95 -18.76
CA PRO A 108 -2.81 -13.14 -18.88
C PRO A 108 -1.34 -12.81 -18.61
N PHE A 109 -0.59 -13.76 -18.02
CA PHE A 109 0.81 -13.59 -17.59
C PHE A 109 1.70 -12.82 -18.59
N GLY A 110 1.66 -13.21 -19.87
CA GLY A 110 2.45 -12.56 -20.93
C GLY A 110 2.06 -11.11 -21.21
N GLU A 111 0.77 -10.79 -21.10
CA GLU A 111 0.26 -9.42 -21.27
C GLU A 111 0.55 -8.58 -20.01
N ASN A 112 0.38 -9.14 -18.81
CA ASN A 112 0.77 -8.49 -17.56
C ASN A 112 2.26 -8.08 -17.61
N MET A 113 3.17 -9.02 -17.93
CA MET A 113 4.60 -8.71 -18.08
C MET A 113 4.87 -7.58 -19.08
N LYS A 114 4.16 -7.58 -20.22
CA LYS A 114 4.34 -6.53 -21.24
C LYS A 114 3.92 -5.16 -20.71
N GLU A 115 2.81 -5.08 -19.98
CA GLU A 115 2.31 -3.84 -19.39
C GLU A 115 3.22 -3.32 -18.28
N ILE A 116 3.72 -4.19 -17.40
CA ILE A 116 4.68 -3.80 -16.37
C ILE A 116 5.99 -3.33 -17.00
N LYS A 117 6.53 -4.08 -17.97
CA LYS A 117 7.77 -3.70 -18.65
C LYS A 117 7.66 -2.34 -19.34
N ALA A 118 6.51 -2.05 -19.96
CA ALA A 118 6.24 -0.74 -20.55
C ALA A 118 6.21 0.40 -19.52
N ALA A 119 5.64 0.15 -18.33
CA ALA A 119 5.69 1.11 -17.24
C ALA A 119 7.12 1.32 -16.72
N VAL A 120 7.84 0.23 -16.44
CA VAL A 120 9.24 0.25 -16.00
C VAL A 120 10.12 1.03 -17.00
N ASP A 121 10.04 0.72 -18.29
CA ASP A 121 10.81 1.39 -19.34
C ASP A 121 10.56 2.90 -19.42
N TYR A 122 9.36 3.34 -19.02
CA TYR A 122 9.01 4.74 -18.96
C TYR A 122 9.52 5.42 -17.68
N PHE A 123 9.34 4.80 -16.52
CA PHE A 123 9.56 5.43 -15.21
C PHE A 123 10.98 5.29 -14.66
N HIS A 124 11.70 4.21 -14.98
CA HIS A 124 13.07 4.01 -14.51
C HIS A 124 14.04 5.11 -14.96
N PRO A 125 14.03 5.58 -16.23
CA PRO A 125 14.84 6.74 -16.64
C PRO A 125 14.51 8.04 -15.90
N LEU A 126 13.32 8.12 -15.30
CA LEU A 126 12.84 9.26 -14.50
C LEU A 126 13.16 9.09 -12.99
N GLY A 127 13.76 7.96 -12.60
CA GLY A 127 14.07 7.64 -11.20
C GLY A 127 12.84 7.32 -10.36
N VAL A 128 11.76 6.83 -10.97
CA VAL A 128 10.51 6.48 -10.29
C VAL A 128 10.36 4.96 -10.24
N PRO A 129 10.35 4.35 -9.03
CA PRO A 129 10.12 2.92 -8.88
C PRO A 129 8.69 2.51 -9.23
N VAL A 130 8.55 1.31 -9.80
CA VAL A 130 7.30 0.68 -10.24
C VAL A 130 7.02 -0.59 -9.45
N GLU A 131 5.96 -0.56 -8.65
CA GLU A 131 5.37 -1.76 -8.04
C GLU A 131 4.51 -2.51 -9.07
N ALA A 132 4.59 -3.84 -9.06
CA ALA A 132 3.78 -4.72 -9.91
C ALA A 132 3.02 -5.76 -9.08
N GLU A 133 2.02 -6.41 -9.67
CA GLU A 133 1.26 -7.50 -9.05
C GLU A 133 1.29 -8.75 -9.93
N LEU A 134 1.57 -9.90 -9.30
CA LEU A 134 1.47 -11.23 -9.91
C LEU A 134 0.59 -12.13 -9.06
N GLY A 135 -0.33 -12.85 -9.70
CA GLY A 135 -1.54 -13.37 -9.03
C GLY A 135 -2.68 -12.38 -9.28
N HIS A 136 -3.71 -12.40 -8.44
CA HIS A 136 -4.73 -11.34 -8.46
C HIS A 136 -5.43 -11.20 -7.11
N VAL A 137 -5.31 -10.02 -6.50
CA VAL A 137 -6.08 -9.63 -5.32
C VAL A 137 -7.36 -8.95 -5.80
N GLY A 138 -8.48 -9.68 -5.72
CA GLY A 138 -9.78 -9.18 -6.17
C GLY A 138 -10.26 -7.92 -5.43
N ASN A 139 -11.25 -7.26 -6.00
CA ASN A 139 -11.99 -6.19 -5.32
C ASN A 139 -12.75 -6.71 -4.11
N GLU A 140 -13.24 -5.80 -3.27
CA GLU A 140 -14.11 -6.15 -2.15
C GLU A 140 -15.33 -6.96 -2.59
N THR A 141 -15.51 -8.11 -1.93
CA THR A 141 -16.60 -9.07 -2.17
C THR A 141 -16.70 -10.03 -0.98
N VAL A 142 -17.64 -10.98 -1.02
CA VAL A 142 -17.73 -12.06 -0.04
C VAL A 142 -16.45 -12.92 -0.09
N TYR A 143 -15.76 -13.04 1.04
CA TYR A 143 -14.43 -13.65 1.10
C TYR A 143 -14.41 -15.09 0.61
N GLU A 144 -15.40 -15.89 0.99
CA GLU A 144 -15.51 -17.28 0.56
C GLU A 144 -15.68 -17.42 -0.96
N GLU A 145 -16.40 -16.49 -1.59
CA GLU A 145 -16.58 -16.45 -3.05
C GLU A 145 -15.29 -16.06 -3.75
N ALA A 146 -14.58 -15.05 -3.23
CA ALA A 146 -13.26 -14.67 -3.72
C ALA A 146 -12.27 -15.83 -3.62
N LEU A 147 -12.25 -16.53 -2.48
CA LEU A 147 -11.32 -17.63 -2.23
C LEU A 147 -11.53 -18.81 -3.18
N ALA A 148 -12.79 -19.07 -3.58
CA ALA A 148 -13.12 -20.17 -4.49
C ALA A 148 -12.57 -19.99 -5.92
N ALA A 149 -12.39 -18.75 -6.36
CA ALA A 149 -11.83 -18.40 -7.67
C ALA A 149 -10.41 -17.79 -7.57
N TYR A 150 -9.78 -17.92 -6.39
CA TYR A 150 -8.55 -17.18 -6.07
C TYR A 150 -7.34 -17.69 -6.86
N ALA A 151 -6.64 -16.76 -7.49
CA ALA A 151 -5.38 -17.03 -8.19
C ALA A 151 -4.21 -16.62 -7.29
N TYR A 152 -3.68 -17.60 -6.55
CA TYR A 152 -2.43 -17.42 -5.81
C TYR A 152 -1.28 -17.07 -6.74
N THR A 153 -0.32 -16.28 -6.26
CA THR A 153 0.94 -16.10 -6.98
C THR A 153 1.63 -17.45 -7.13
N ASP A 154 2.04 -17.79 -8.35
CA ASP A 154 2.90 -18.95 -8.60
C ASP A 154 4.36 -18.55 -8.39
N PRO A 155 5.05 -19.07 -7.34
CA PRO A 155 6.44 -18.70 -7.08
C PRO A 155 7.40 -19.06 -8.22
N SER A 156 7.07 -20.06 -9.04
CA SER A 156 7.89 -20.44 -10.19
C SER A 156 7.85 -19.41 -11.33
N LEU A 157 6.76 -18.64 -11.42
CA LEU A 157 6.61 -17.55 -12.39
C LEU A 157 7.12 -16.21 -11.86
N ALA A 158 7.19 -16.03 -10.54
CA ALA A 158 7.62 -14.78 -9.91
C ALA A 158 9.04 -14.38 -10.30
N ALA A 159 9.98 -15.33 -10.34
CA ALA A 159 11.36 -15.08 -10.77
C ALA A 159 11.44 -14.57 -12.22
N GLU A 160 10.78 -15.26 -13.16
CA GLU A 160 10.72 -14.85 -14.56
C GLU A 160 10.06 -13.48 -14.69
N PHE A 161 8.96 -13.25 -13.96
CA PHE A 161 8.23 -12.00 -14.00
C PHE A 161 9.11 -10.81 -13.57
N VAL A 162 9.78 -10.92 -12.42
CA VAL A 162 10.68 -9.87 -11.92
C VAL A 162 11.87 -9.67 -12.86
N GLU A 163 12.51 -10.74 -13.34
CA GLU A 163 13.65 -10.64 -14.27
C GLU A 163 13.25 -9.91 -15.55
N ARG A 164 12.13 -10.27 -16.15
CA ARG A 164 11.70 -9.75 -17.46
C ARG A 164 11.07 -8.38 -17.40
N THR A 165 10.45 -8.02 -16.28
CA THR A 165 9.79 -6.72 -16.09
C THR A 165 10.74 -5.70 -15.47
N SER A 166 11.66 -6.15 -14.62
CA SER A 166 12.51 -5.31 -13.77
C SER A 166 11.68 -4.38 -12.86
N CYS A 167 10.52 -4.82 -12.38
CA CYS A 167 9.77 -4.08 -11.36
C CYS A 167 10.57 -3.98 -10.05
N ASP A 168 10.26 -2.97 -9.23
CA ASP A 168 11.05 -2.64 -8.04
C ASP A 168 10.53 -3.33 -6.79
N SER A 169 9.24 -3.66 -6.77
CA SER A 169 8.58 -4.48 -5.74
C SER A 169 7.44 -5.30 -6.34
N LEU A 170 7.09 -6.40 -5.68
CA LEU A 170 6.11 -7.37 -6.17
C LEU A 170 5.01 -7.63 -5.13
N ALA A 171 3.79 -7.20 -5.44
CA ALA A 171 2.60 -7.60 -4.73
C ALA A 171 2.26 -9.07 -5.04
N VAL A 172 2.03 -9.83 -3.97
CA VAL A 172 1.73 -11.27 -4.02
C VAL A 172 0.33 -11.55 -3.50
N ALA A 173 -0.38 -12.43 -4.19
CA ALA A 173 -1.70 -12.94 -3.84
C ALA A 173 -1.54 -14.23 -3.04
N ILE A 174 -1.83 -14.16 -1.74
CA ILE A 174 -1.63 -15.26 -0.79
C ILE A 174 -2.92 -15.70 -0.09
N GLY A 175 -4.07 -15.32 -0.63
CA GLY A 175 -5.39 -15.56 -0.02
C GLY A 175 -5.97 -14.32 0.66
N ASN A 176 -5.32 -13.16 0.50
CA ASN A 176 -5.77 -11.85 0.92
C ASN A 176 -6.74 -11.22 -0.11
N VAL A 177 -7.70 -10.42 0.35
CA VAL A 177 -8.65 -9.66 -0.47
C VAL A 177 -8.78 -8.22 0.02
N HIS A 178 -9.29 -7.33 -0.82
CA HIS A 178 -9.65 -5.97 -0.39
C HIS A 178 -10.98 -5.94 0.39
N GLY A 179 -11.16 -4.93 1.23
CA GLY A 179 -12.40 -4.70 1.97
C GLY A 179 -12.53 -5.51 3.26
N HIS A 180 -13.76 -5.64 3.74
CA HIS A 180 -14.06 -6.43 4.93
C HIS A 180 -14.09 -7.93 4.63
N TYR A 181 -13.41 -8.73 5.44
CA TYR A 181 -13.48 -10.18 5.36
C TYR A 181 -14.76 -10.70 6.03
N SER A 182 -15.57 -11.47 5.29
CA SER A 182 -16.77 -12.14 5.84
C SER A 182 -16.46 -13.34 6.75
N ALA A 183 -15.23 -13.84 6.72
CA ALA A 183 -14.71 -14.90 7.58
C ALA A 183 -13.21 -14.73 7.84
N THR A 184 -12.64 -15.50 8.77
CA THR A 184 -11.19 -15.45 9.05
C THR A 184 -10.35 -15.69 7.78
N PRO A 185 -9.43 -14.77 7.42
CA PRO A 185 -8.53 -14.95 6.29
C PRO A 185 -7.74 -16.25 6.39
N LYS A 186 -7.57 -16.94 5.27
CA LYS A 186 -6.73 -18.14 5.15
C LYS A 186 -5.55 -17.83 4.25
N LEU A 187 -4.46 -17.37 4.87
CA LEU A 187 -3.25 -17.00 4.14
C LEU A 187 -2.36 -18.22 3.88
N ASN A 188 -1.83 -18.32 2.67
CA ASN A 188 -0.84 -19.31 2.29
C ASN A 188 0.57 -18.72 2.39
N PHE A 189 1.16 -18.82 3.58
CA PHE A 189 2.49 -18.33 3.87
C PHE A 189 3.63 -19.03 3.09
N GLU A 190 3.41 -20.25 2.60
CA GLU A 190 4.38 -20.95 1.75
C GLU A 190 4.63 -20.17 0.45
N VAL A 191 3.60 -19.48 -0.07
CA VAL A 191 3.74 -18.63 -1.26
C VAL A 191 4.70 -17.47 -0.97
N VAL A 192 4.61 -16.84 0.21
CA VAL A 192 5.52 -15.75 0.60
C VAL A 192 6.95 -16.25 0.67
N GLU A 193 7.21 -17.35 1.38
CA GLU A 193 8.56 -17.92 1.49
C GLU A 193 9.17 -18.22 0.14
N ARG A 194 8.42 -18.92 -0.70
CA ARG A 194 8.91 -19.36 -2.02
C ARG A 194 9.10 -18.20 -2.97
N CYS A 195 8.23 -17.18 -2.93
CA CYS A 195 8.44 -15.96 -3.71
C CYS A 195 9.67 -15.19 -3.20
N ARG A 196 9.84 -15.07 -1.88
CA ARG A 196 10.98 -14.39 -1.25
C ARG A 196 12.31 -15.04 -1.62
N ASP A 197 12.34 -16.37 -1.75
CA ASP A 197 13.52 -17.11 -2.20
C ASP A 197 13.75 -16.99 -3.72
N ALA A 198 12.68 -16.77 -4.49
CA ALA A 198 12.72 -16.71 -5.96
C ALA A 198 13.05 -15.31 -6.51
N VAL A 199 12.77 -14.23 -5.78
CA VAL A 199 12.91 -12.84 -6.27
C VAL A 199 13.83 -11.98 -5.41
N SER A 200 14.59 -11.10 -6.06
CA SER A 200 15.48 -10.16 -5.38
C SER A 200 14.76 -8.93 -4.81
N VAL A 201 13.58 -8.61 -5.32
CA VAL A 201 12.80 -7.42 -4.94
C VAL A 201 12.07 -7.60 -3.60
N PRO A 202 11.65 -6.53 -2.92
CA PRO A 202 10.74 -6.58 -1.79
C PRO A 202 9.34 -7.12 -2.18
N LEU A 203 8.70 -7.84 -1.26
CA LEU A 203 7.33 -8.35 -1.44
C LEU A 203 6.31 -7.43 -0.74
N VAL A 204 5.14 -7.27 -1.37
CA VAL A 204 4.07 -6.39 -0.90
C VAL A 204 2.81 -7.19 -0.58
N LEU A 205 2.16 -6.89 0.55
CA LEU A 205 0.88 -7.47 0.95
C LEU A 205 -0.24 -6.45 0.82
N HIS A 206 -1.17 -6.74 -0.08
CA HIS A 206 -2.38 -5.94 -0.30
C HIS A 206 -3.54 -6.43 0.58
N GLY A 207 -4.63 -5.67 0.69
CA GLY A 207 -5.85 -6.14 1.35
C GLY A 207 -5.65 -6.60 2.81
N ALA A 208 -4.78 -5.93 3.57
CA ALA A 208 -4.37 -6.42 4.88
C ALA A 208 -5.30 -6.01 6.04
N SER A 209 -6.30 -5.18 5.74
CA SER A 209 -7.32 -4.78 6.72
C SER A 209 -8.14 -5.98 7.18
N GLY A 210 -8.19 -6.22 8.50
CA GLY A 210 -8.89 -7.38 9.07
C GLY A 210 -8.09 -8.68 9.10
N ILE A 211 -6.86 -8.71 8.57
CA ILE A 211 -5.90 -9.79 8.84
C ILE A 211 -5.42 -9.68 10.29
N GLY A 212 -5.36 -10.81 11.01
CA GLY A 212 -4.98 -10.84 12.41
C GLY A 212 -3.51 -10.47 12.63
N ASP A 213 -3.21 -9.87 13.79
CA ASP A 213 -1.86 -9.38 14.12
C ASP A 213 -0.76 -10.43 14.01
N GLU A 214 -1.04 -11.67 14.43
CA GLU A 214 -0.07 -12.76 14.36
C GLU A 214 0.20 -13.20 12.91
N ASP A 215 -0.81 -13.14 12.05
CA ASP A 215 -0.66 -13.41 10.61
C ASP A 215 0.13 -12.30 9.92
N ILE A 216 -0.09 -11.04 10.30
CA ILE A 216 0.71 -9.90 9.84
C ILE A 216 2.18 -10.06 10.25
N LYS A 217 2.45 -10.32 11.53
CA LYS A 217 3.82 -10.54 12.02
C LYS A 217 4.48 -11.73 11.31
N THR A 218 3.72 -12.80 11.08
CA THR A 218 4.20 -13.95 10.32
C THR A 218 4.56 -13.54 8.90
N ALA A 219 3.69 -12.84 8.17
CA ALA A 219 3.95 -12.36 6.81
C ALA A 219 5.23 -11.51 6.72
N ILE A 220 5.42 -10.59 7.68
CA ILE A 220 6.62 -9.74 7.77
C ILE A 220 7.87 -10.60 8.01
N SER A 221 7.81 -11.54 8.97
CA SER A 221 8.94 -12.42 9.27
C SER A 221 9.40 -13.26 8.08
N LEU A 222 8.49 -13.54 7.14
CA LEU A 222 8.75 -14.29 5.92
C LEU A 222 9.22 -13.43 4.74
N GLY A 223 9.15 -12.10 4.85
CA GLY A 223 9.75 -11.17 3.89
C GLY A 223 8.79 -10.17 3.23
N ILE A 224 7.55 -10.04 3.71
CA ILE A 224 6.71 -8.89 3.34
C ILE A 224 7.33 -7.61 3.89
N ALA A 225 7.54 -6.62 3.02
CA ALA A 225 8.24 -5.37 3.32
C ALA A 225 7.36 -4.12 3.19
N LYS A 226 6.17 -4.25 2.58
CA LYS A 226 5.15 -3.19 2.48
C LYS A 226 3.77 -3.79 2.67
N ILE A 227 2.93 -3.12 3.44
CA ILE A 227 1.57 -3.59 3.74
C ILE A 227 0.56 -2.47 3.50
N ASN A 228 -0.45 -2.75 2.68
CA ASN A 228 -1.49 -1.78 2.32
C ASN A 228 -2.67 -1.84 3.31
N ILE A 229 -3.04 -0.69 3.88
CA ILE A 229 -4.17 -0.50 4.78
C ILE A 229 -5.08 0.62 4.26
N HIS A 230 -6.37 0.32 4.16
CA HIS A 230 -7.40 1.28 3.75
C HIS A 230 -8.66 1.13 4.62
N THR A 231 -9.30 -0.04 4.55
CA THR A 231 -10.62 -0.29 5.16
C THR A 231 -10.61 -0.01 6.67
N GLU A 232 -9.55 -0.37 7.39
CA GLU A 232 -9.48 -0.07 8.83
C GLU A 232 -9.41 1.44 9.15
N LEU A 233 -8.89 2.28 8.25
CA LEU A 233 -8.93 3.74 8.43
C LEU A 233 -10.35 4.28 8.24
N CYS A 234 -11.08 3.74 7.27
CA CYS A 234 -12.51 4.03 7.07
C CYS A 234 -13.32 3.63 8.30
N ASP A 235 -13.08 2.44 8.85
CA ASP A 235 -13.78 1.95 10.04
C ASP A 235 -13.54 2.83 11.25
N ALA A 236 -12.29 3.25 11.46
CA ALA A 236 -11.94 4.17 12.53
C ALA A 236 -12.64 5.53 12.37
N ALA A 237 -12.64 6.08 11.15
CA ALA A 237 -13.33 7.32 10.82
C ALA A 237 -14.85 7.21 11.05
N MET A 238 -15.48 6.14 10.55
CA MET A 238 -16.92 5.90 10.70
C MET A 238 -17.31 5.70 12.17
N ALA A 239 -16.50 4.99 12.95
CA ALA A 239 -16.73 4.83 14.38
C ALA A 239 -16.65 6.18 15.12
N ALA A 240 -15.74 7.09 14.73
CA ALA A 240 -15.69 8.44 15.26
C ALA A 240 -16.93 9.27 14.87
N ILE A 241 -17.40 9.15 13.63
CA ILE A 241 -18.61 9.82 13.14
C ILE A 241 -19.84 9.37 13.95
N GLN A 242 -20.03 8.06 14.12
CA GLN A 242 -21.15 7.49 14.86
C GLN A 242 -21.18 7.98 16.33
N ARG A 243 -20.02 8.12 16.97
CA ARG A 243 -19.91 8.62 18.35
C ARG A 243 -20.05 10.13 18.48
N GLY A 244 -19.88 10.89 17.40
CA GLY A 244 -19.81 12.36 17.42
C GLY A 244 -20.98 13.05 16.72
N THR A 245 -22.13 12.38 16.58
CA THR A 245 -23.30 12.90 15.85
C THR A 245 -23.94 14.14 16.49
N ASP A 246 -23.61 14.44 17.73
CA ASP A 246 -24.04 15.61 18.50
C ASP A 246 -23.06 16.80 18.43
N LYS A 247 -21.89 16.62 17.82
CA LYS A 247 -20.85 17.65 17.70
C LYS A 247 -21.07 18.58 16.50
N SER A 248 -20.44 19.75 16.53
CA SER A 248 -20.33 20.56 15.31
C SER A 248 -19.48 19.85 14.25
N PHE A 249 -19.69 20.17 12.98
CA PHE A 249 -18.98 19.53 11.87
C PHE A 249 -17.45 19.62 12.02
N LEU A 250 -16.91 20.80 12.39
CA LEU A 250 -15.47 20.98 12.59
C LEU A 250 -14.91 20.14 13.75
N GLU A 251 -15.68 19.98 14.84
CA GLU A 251 -15.28 19.11 15.96
C GLU A 251 -15.36 17.62 15.58
N LEU A 252 -16.30 17.27 14.70
CA LEU A 252 -16.42 15.94 14.15
C LEU A 252 -15.22 15.59 13.26
N GLU A 253 -14.84 16.47 12.33
CA GLU A 253 -13.65 16.29 11.47
C GLU A 253 -12.37 16.09 12.29
N ARG A 254 -12.19 16.88 13.37
CA ARG A 254 -11.08 16.69 14.32
C ARG A 254 -11.12 15.31 15.00
N SER A 255 -12.31 14.85 15.37
CA SER A 255 -12.51 13.52 15.97
C SER A 255 -12.19 12.40 14.98
N VAL A 256 -12.54 12.59 13.69
CA VAL A 256 -12.21 11.67 12.60
C VAL A 256 -10.69 11.60 12.38
N ARG A 257 -10.02 12.74 12.26
CA ARG A 257 -8.55 12.81 12.15
C ARG A 257 -7.86 12.07 13.30
N GLN A 258 -8.33 12.29 14.53
CA GLN A 258 -7.78 11.61 15.71
C GLN A 258 -7.95 10.08 15.60
N ALA A 259 -9.12 9.59 15.22
CA ALA A 259 -9.36 8.16 15.08
C ALA A 259 -8.53 7.52 13.96
N VAL A 260 -8.35 8.23 12.84
CA VAL A 260 -7.46 7.78 11.75
C VAL A 260 -6.01 7.72 12.23
N ARG A 261 -5.54 8.76 12.94
CA ARG A 261 -4.20 8.77 13.56
C ARG A 261 -4.01 7.57 14.47
N GLU A 262 -4.92 7.33 15.40
CA GLU A 262 -4.83 6.20 16.36
C GLU A 262 -4.78 4.85 15.65
N ARG A 263 -5.54 4.68 14.56
CA ARG A 263 -5.50 3.44 13.78
C ARG A 263 -4.20 3.30 12.98
N ALA A 264 -3.71 4.38 12.38
CA ALA A 264 -2.44 4.37 11.65
C ALA A 264 -1.27 4.07 12.59
N LEU A 265 -1.24 4.68 13.78
CA LEU A 265 -0.24 4.45 14.83
C LEU A 265 -0.17 2.97 15.21
N TYR A 266 -1.31 2.37 15.51
CA TYR A 266 -1.39 0.94 15.82
C TYR A 266 -0.80 0.05 14.70
N LYS A 267 -1.03 0.41 13.43
CA LYS A 267 -0.46 -0.36 12.29
C LYS A 267 1.04 -0.13 12.14
N ILE A 268 1.54 1.08 12.35
CA ILE A 268 2.98 1.39 12.37
C ILE A 268 3.69 0.51 13.42
N GLU A 269 3.16 0.47 14.65
CA GLU A 269 3.69 -0.37 15.73
C GLU A 269 3.63 -1.86 15.37
N LEU A 270 2.48 -2.33 14.87
CA LEU A 270 2.27 -3.73 14.49
C LEU A 270 3.26 -4.19 13.40
N PHE A 271 3.60 -3.31 12.45
CA PHE A 271 4.49 -3.63 11.35
C PHE A 271 5.98 -3.54 11.72
N GLY A 272 6.30 -3.12 12.96
CA GLY A 272 7.67 -2.97 13.45
C GLY A 272 8.40 -1.75 12.85
N ASP A 273 7.64 -0.77 12.37
CA ASP A 273 8.14 0.39 11.62
C ASP A 273 8.38 1.64 12.50
N ALA A 274 7.97 1.59 13.76
CA ALA A 274 8.29 2.63 14.74
C ALA A 274 9.81 2.82 14.91
N ASP A 275 10.22 4.08 15.07
CA ASP A 275 11.60 4.56 15.16
C ASP A 275 12.50 4.28 13.94
N LYS A 276 11.94 3.78 12.82
CA LYS A 276 12.73 3.44 11.63
C LYS A 276 13.12 4.63 10.78
N ALA A 277 12.54 5.82 10.97
CA ALA A 277 12.89 7.01 10.20
C ALA A 277 14.37 7.42 10.34
N ASP A 278 15.02 7.01 11.44
CA ASP A 278 16.44 7.25 11.69
C ASP A 278 17.38 6.37 10.87
N LEU A 279 16.87 5.36 10.15
CA LEU A 279 17.64 4.55 9.19
C LEU A 279 17.99 5.31 7.90
N ARG A 280 17.64 6.59 7.80
CA ARG A 280 17.92 7.47 6.65
C ARG A 280 19.39 7.84 6.46
#